data_AF-A0AA85EJ19-F1
#
_entry.id   AF-A0AA85EJ19-F1
#
_cell.length_a   1.000
_cell.length_b   1.000
_cell.length_c   1.000
_cell.angle_alpha   90.00
_cell.angle_beta   90.00
_cell.angle_gamma   90.00
#
_symmetry.space_group_name_H-M   'P 1'
#
loop_
_entity.id
_entity.type
_entity.pdbx_description
1 polymer ?
#
loop_
_entity_poly.entity_id
_entity_poly.type
_entity_poly.pdbx_seq_one_letter_code
_entity_poly.pdbx_strand_id
1 'polypeptide(L)'
;MEEARAVLKKKDAILEHPSMLAEAIDCIRYNNPQTGHNEAEELLVESYQGAIEFLFELGTWLTYIDEDAQSTRNIIESVVKEAILQNYDRSKAITCLTDEASADTMEWLSQMVESPTWRQTIYNLAQHPRNEDCPFLSLSMPCIAVKESLIGELVSVPLAWNTLGIFLKCVIYVLQPLLAAGDTVKNQTFMYSVAFLQPKRNNASCANYSSVSHSELSLINSESLPPIDDVKGFVSAVDNENQPYSSEGESHFSFDTAQDMLTHFLEMGCHSEHGYLLLQSILQCLARKMKSHCAHHLIWLLEAEASRRGRDVSRYTTYLCGARDYPDSMDAMRIILKEQDLIPDAVLQLEEAYKGDAPPPVALLRQPIFIALLADALFASSDRLLTEQLEQYAYLYSYAAVVVEEIEHTTERRISCIRTEVDEAKREVLEASRICRQWNNMSGSGISLRAFRDLPSLLRCLSCRPVSLGVFRFVRVVFHTKRVDFELNMDTMKPYCIVVNELAEVNEYLRPALLAFITELLASSVEGMEDLSQLEYKRMLVGLLVHLLSCGHVLPVINTMHRLFLRNRVDVSIVRHFVTEMSDCLLYHET
;
A
#
# COMPACT_ATOMS: atom_id res chain seq x y z
N MET A 1 59.67 -7.13 -16.47
CA MET A 1 59.39 -7.96 -17.66
C MET A 1 58.01 -8.59 -17.61
N GLU A 2 57.66 -9.37 -16.58
CA GLU A 2 56.33 -9.98 -16.47
C GLU A 2 55.21 -8.95 -16.27
N GLU A 3 55.41 -7.91 -15.47
CA GLU A 3 54.43 -6.82 -15.30
C GLU A 3 54.19 -6.02 -16.59
N ALA A 4 55.26 -5.62 -17.30
CA ALA A 4 55.16 -4.93 -18.58
C ALA A 4 54.46 -5.77 -19.66
N ARG A 5 54.72 -7.09 -19.71
CA ARG A 5 54.00 -8.03 -20.58
C ARG A 5 52.55 -8.21 -20.17
N ALA A 6 52.23 -8.16 -18.88
CA ALA A 6 50.87 -8.22 -18.39
C ALA A 6 50.08 -6.96 -18.76
N VAL A 7 50.70 -5.77 -18.73
CA VAL A 7 50.10 -4.51 -19.17
C VAL A 7 49.78 -4.54 -20.66
N LEU A 8 50.71 -4.95 -21.53
CA LEU A 8 50.46 -5.02 -22.97
C LEU A 8 49.50 -6.15 -23.40
N LYS A 9 49.29 -7.16 -22.55
CA LYS A 9 48.30 -8.23 -22.78
C LYS A 9 46.90 -7.90 -22.27
N LYS A 10 46.71 -6.76 -21.60
CA LYS A 10 45.36 -6.28 -21.28
C LYS A 10 44.62 -5.99 -22.58
N LYS A 11 43.31 -6.29 -22.59
CA LYS A 11 42.46 -6.03 -23.76
C LYS A 11 42.47 -4.54 -24.07
N ASP A 12 42.66 -4.20 -25.34
CA ASP A 12 42.72 -2.81 -25.83
C ASP A 12 43.77 -1.95 -25.10
N ALA A 13 44.90 -2.54 -24.66
CA ALA A 13 45.98 -1.83 -23.97
C ALA A 13 46.54 -0.63 -24.76
N ILE A 14 46.41 -0.64 -26.09
CA ILE A 14 46.76 0.47 -26.99
C ILE A 14 46.00 1.76 -26.63
N LEU A 15 44.82 1.65 -26.01
CA LEU A 15 43.94 2.77 -25.67
C LEU A 15 44.18 3.32 -24.25
N GLU A 16 45.06 2.71 -23.45
CA GLU A 16 45.45 3.23 -22.12
C GLU A 16 46.39 4.46 -22.25
N HIS A 17 46.68 5.14 -21.13
CA HIS A 17 47.47 6.37 -21.11
C HIS A 17 48.80 6.23 -21.90
N PRO A 18 49.11 7.14 -22.85
CA PRO A 18 50.26 7.01 -23.76
C PRO A 18 51.61 6.88 -23.04
N SER A 19 51.72 7.45 -21.84
CA SER A 19 52.92 7.38 -21.00
C SER A 19 53.16 5.98 -20.44
N MET A 20 52.11 5.29 -19.98
CA MET A 20 52.19 3.92 -19.44
C MET A 20 52.54 2.92 -20.53
N LEU A 21 51.96 3.12 -21.73
CA LEU A 21 52.25 2.31 -22.90
C LEU A 21 53.71 2.50 -23.36
N ALA A 22 54.20 3.74 -23.38
CA ALA A 22 55.59 4.05 -23.71
C ALA A 22 56.57 3.41 -22.73
N GLU A 23 56.30 3.49 -21.41
CA GLU A 23 57.14 2.87 -20.38
C GLU A 23 57.16 1.33 -20.47
N ALA A 24 56.01 0.70 -20.75
CA ALA A 24 55.91 -0.74 -20.92
C ALA A 24 56.65 -1.23 -22.19
N ILE A 25 56.52 -0.50 -23.30
CA ILE A 25 57.22 -0.78 -24.56
C ILE A 25 58.74 -0.60 -24.37
N ASP A 26 59.18 0.47 -23.71
CA ASP A 26 60.60 0.73 -23.48
C ASP A 26 61.22 -0.29 -22.51
N CYS A 27 60.47 -0.79 -21.53
CA CYS A 27 60.89 -1.90 -20.67
C CYS A 27 61.09 -3.22 -21.44
N ILE A 28 60.29 -3.51 -22.46
CA ILE A 28 60.44 -4.72 -23.29
C ILE A 28 61.59 -4.55 -24.29
N ARG A 29 61.76 -3.34 -24.84
CA ARG A 29 62.86 -3.00 -25.75
C ARG A 29 64.22 -3.06 -25.07
N TYR A 30 64.32 -2.58 -23.83
CA TYR A 30 65.58 -2.59 -23.07
C TYR A 30 66.07 -4.02 -22.79
N ASN A 31 65.14 -4.95 -22.57
CA ASN A 31 65.46 -6.34 -22.22
C ASN A 31 65.63 -7.27 -23.43
N ASN A 32 65.04 -6.94 -24.60
CA ASN A 32 65.21 -7.69 -25.86
C ASN A 32 65.44 -6.73 -27.04
N PRO A 33 66.68 -6.27 -27.28
CA PRO A 33 66.96 -5.23 -28.29
C PRO A 33 66.78 -5.67 -29.75
N GLN A 34 66.72 -6.99 -30.04
CA GLN A 34 66.58 -7.51 -31.42
C GLN A 34 65.17 -7.99 -31.77
N THR A 35 64.38 -8.44 -30.79
CA THR A 35 63.04 -9.02 -31.01
C THR A 35 61.94 -8.36 -30.19
N GLY A 36 62.28 -7.49 -29.24
CA GLY A 36 61.32 -6.84 -28.35
C GLY A 36 60.37 -5.88 -29.06
N HIS A 37 60.77 -5.36 -30.23
CA HIS A 37 59.89 -4.56 -31.10
C HIS A 37 58.75 -5.41 -31.69
N ASN A 38 59.09 -6.53 -32.32
CA ASN A 38 58.11 -7.42 -32.91
C ASN A 38 57.25 -8.11 -31.84
N GLU A 39 57.85 -8.46 -30.70
CA GLU A 39 57.12 -9.09 -29.59
C GLU A 39 56.11 -8.11 -28.96
N ALA A 40 56.45 -6.83 -28.78
CA ALA A 40 55.50 -5.83 -28.31
C ALA A 40 54.41 -5.53 -29.35
N GLU A 41 54.76 -5.48 -30.64
CA GLU A 41 53.81 -5.26 -31.74
C GLU A 41 52.81 -6.42 -31.88
N GLU A 42 53.29 -7.67 -31.91
CA GLU A 42 52.42 -8.85 -31.97
C GLU A 42 51.48 -8.92 -30.75
N LEU A 43 52.00 -8.65 -29.54
CA LEU A 43 51.18 -8.64 -28.33
C LEU A 43 50.11 -7.55 -28.34
N LEU A 44 50.45 -6.35 -28.85
CA LEU A 44 49.50 -5.24 -28.97
C LEU A 44 48.45 -5.52 -30.05
N VAL A 45 48.84 -6.05 -31.21
CA VAL A 45 47.92 -6.40 -32.31
C VAL A 45 46.98 -7.53 -31.91
N GLU A 46 47.46 -8.55 -31.19
CA GLU A 46 46.61 -9.63 -30.67
C GLU A 46 45.64 -9.16 -29.57
N SER A 47 46.01 -8.10 -28.84
CA SER A 47 45.20 -7.54 -27.74
C SER A 47 44.12 -6.53 -28.20
N TYR A 48 44.21 -6.03 -29.43
CA TYR A 48 43.33 -4.98 -29.96
C TYR A 48 42.04 -5.57 -30.53
N GLN A 49 40.91 -5.18 -29.95
CA GLN A 49 39.57 -5.59 -30.40
C GLN A 49 38.79 -4.41 -30.99
N GLY A 50 39.19 -3.16 -30.70
CA GLY A 50 38.74 -1.95 -31.41
C GLY A 50 37.25 -1.64 -31.32
N ALA A 51 36.52 -2.33 -30.42
CA ALA A 51 35.07 -2.25 -30.35
C ALA A 51 34.56 -0.84 -29.97
N ILE A 52 35.31 -0.12 -29.14
CA ILE A 52 34.97 1.24 -28.70
C ILE A 52 35.10 2.24 -29.85
N GLU A 53 36.19 2.15 -30.63
CA GLU A 53 36.42 3.02 -31.78
C GLU A 53 35.42 2.75 -32.90
N PHE A 54 35.07 1.48 -33.13
CA PHE A 54 33.99 1.13 -34.05
C PHE A 54 32.64 1.70 -33.60
N LEU A 55 32.35 1.70 -32.30
CA LEU A 55 31.15 2.32 -31.73
C LEU A 55 31.15 3.84 -31.89
N PHE A 56 32.29 4.51 -31.69
CA PHE A 56 32.42 5.96 -31.91
C PHE A 56 32.25 6.34 -33.38
N GLU A 57 32.86 5.59 -34.29
CA GLU A 57 32.76 5.86 -35.72
C GLU A 57 31.34 5.57 -36.25
N LEU A 58 30.73 4.48 -35.81
CA LEU A 58 29.34 4.16 -36.13
C LEU A 58 28.36 5.19 -35.54
N GLY A 59 28.64 5.69 -34.33
CA GLY A 59 27.90 6.81 -33.75
C GLY A 59 28.05 8.10 -34.55
N THR A 60 29.25 8.39 -35.04
CA THR A 60 29.52 9.54 -35.91
C THR A 60 28.78 9.41 -37.24
N TRP A 61 28.73 8.21 -37.82
CA TRP A 61 27.94 7.94 -39.03
C TRP A 61 26.44 8.08 -38.82
N LEU A 62 25.93 7.62 -37.67
CA LEU A 62 24.52 7.78 -37.33
C LEU A 62 24.14 9.25 -37.12
N THR A 63 25.02 10.08 -36.57
CA THR A 63 24.79 11.55 -36.48
C THR A 63 24.81 12.27 -37.82
N TYR A 64 25.34 11.65 -38.89
CA TYR A 64 25.21 12.20 -40.24
C TYR A 64 23.89 11.80 -40.92
N ILE A 65 23.17 10.81 -40.39
CA ILE A 65 21.91 10.29 -40.93
C ILE A 65 20.71 10.88 -40.21
N ASP A 66 20.75 10.98 -38.87
CA ASP A 66 19.75 11.67 -38.05
C ASP A 66 20.20 13.12 -37.81
N GLU A 67 19.33 14.12 -38.03
CA GLU A 67 19.66 15.54 -37.83
C GLU A 67 19.92 15.90 -36.34
N ASP A 68 19.54 15.02 -35.40
CA ASP A 68 19.69 15.21 -33.97
C ASP A 68 20.73 14.29 -33.33
N ALA A 69 21.90 14.85 -33.01
CA ALA A 69 22.99 14.15 -32.32
C ALA A 69 22.58 13.54 -30.97
N GLN A 70 21.57 14.12 -30.31
CA GLN A 70 21.04 13.61 -29.06
C GLN A 70 20.26 12.30 -29.24
N SER A 71 19.54 12.15 -30.36
CA SER A 71 18.76 10.94 -30.68
C SER A 71 19.67 9.75 -30.95
N THR A 72 20.75 9.96 -31.72
CA THR A 72 21.78 8.95 -31.95
C THR A 72 22.44 8.49 -30.65
N ARG A 73 22.78 9.44 -29.77
CA ARG A 73 23.36 9.13 -28.45
C ARG A 73 22.39 8.29 -27.60
N ASN A 74 21.10 8.63 -27.59
CA ASN A 74 20.09 7.88 -26.85
C ASN A 74 19.93 6.44 -27.39
N ILE A 75 20.04 6.23 -28.70
CA ILE A 75 19.99 4.90 -29.32
C ILE A 75 21.20 4.06 -28.89
N ILE A 76 22.40 4.63 -28.95
CA ILE A 76 23.63 3.94 -28.51
C ILE A 76 23.55 3.60 -27.02
N GLU A 77 23.15 4.56 -26.17
CA GLU A 77 22.96 4.33 -24.73
C GLU A 77 21.92 3.22 -24.47
N SER A 78 20.84 3.16 -25.25
CA SER A 78 19.82 2.11 -25.14
C SER A 78 20.33 0.72 -25.53
N VAL A 79 21.06 0.60 -26.64
CA VAL A 79 21.65 -0.67 -27.10
C VAL A 79 22.68 -1.18 -26.10
N VAL A 80 23.53 -0.29 -25.58
CA VAL A 80 24.51 -0.65 -24.55
C VAL A 80 23.81 -1.07 -23.25
N LYS A 81 22.75 -0.36 -22.84
CA LYS A 81 21.91 -0.74 -21.69
C LYS A 81 21.34 -2.15 -21.86
N GLU A 82 20.75 -2.46 -23.01
CA GLU A 82 20.18 -3.79 -23.27
C GLU A 82 21.25 -4.88 -23.27
N ALA A 83 22.41 -4.61 -23.88
CA ALA A 83 23.54 -5.53 -23.89
C ALA A 83 24.07 -5.82 -22.47
N ILE A 84 24.11 -4.81 -21.61
CA ILE A 84 24.52 -4.96 -20.20
C ILE A 84 23.48 -5.75 -19.42
N LEU A 85 22.18 -5.45 -19.58
CA LEU A 85 21.10 -6.19 -18.90
C LEU A 85 21.11 -7.68 -19.27
N GLN A 86 21.41 -8.01 -20.54
CA GLN A 86 21.45 -9.40 -21.01
C GLN A 86 22.73 -10.15 -20.62
N ASN A 87 23.88 -9.49 -20.56
CA ASN A 87 25.19 -10.12 -20.40
C ASN A 87 25.89 -9.82 -19.06
N TYR A 88 25.17 -9.27 -18.08
CA TYR A 88 25.75 -8.92 -16.78
C TYR A 88 26.34 -10.15 -16.07
N ASP A 89 27.64 -10.10 -15.79
CA ASP A 89 28.37 -11.16 -15.09
C ASP A 89 28.84 -10.68 -13.71
N ARG A 90 28.21 -11.23 -12.67
CA ARG A 90 28.50 -10.94 -11.26
C ARG A 90 29.96 -11.15 -10.87
N SER A 91 30.62 -12.15 -11.46
CA SER A 91 31.97 -12.54 -11.07
C SER A 91 33.01 -11.52 -11.53
N LYS A 92 32.80 -10.94 -12.72
CA LYS A 92 33.64 -9.87 -13.28
C LYS A 92 33.47 -8.55 -12.54
N ALA A 93 32.25 -8.24 -12.11
CA ALA A 93 31.97 -7.03 -11.33
C ALA A 93 32.65 -7.04 -9.95
N ILE A 94 32.83 -8.21 -9.34
CA ILE A 94 33.55 -8.35 -8.05
C ILE A 94 35.05 -8.09 -8.22
N THR A 95 35.64 -8.50 -9.35
CA THR A 95 37.07 -8.28 -9.63
C THR A 95 37.43 -6.78 -9.70
N CYS A 96 36.47 -5.93 -10.09
CA CYS A 96 36.62 -4.47 -10.10
C CYS A 96 36.72 -3.84 -8.70
N LEU A 97 36.32 -4.56 -7.65
CA LEU A 97 36.32 -4.06 -6.26
C LEU A 97 37.55 -4.48 -5.45
N THR A 98 38.62 -4.92 -6.11
CA THR A 98 39.89 -5.23 -5.45
C THR A 98 40.56 -3.95 -4.93
N ASP A 99 41.32 -4.03 -3.84
CA ASP A 99 41.86 -2.87 -3.10
C ASP A 99 42.61 -1.85 -4.00
N GLU A 100 43.26 -2.32 -5.07
CA GLU A 100 44.01 -1.50 -6.03
C GLU A 100 43.12 -0.74 -7.04
N ALA A 101 41.93 -1.25 -7.37
CA ALA A 101 41.02 -0.68 -8.38
C ALA A 101 39.81 0.06 -7.77
N SER A 102 39.70 0.07 -6.44
CA SER A 102 38.56 0.64 -5.72
C SER A 102 38.44 2.17 -5.90
N ALA A 103 39.56 2.90 -5.91
CA ALA A 103 39.58 4.35 -6.09
C ALA A 103 39.11 4.76 -7.50
N ASP A 104 39.68 4.14 -8.54
CA ASP A 104 39.28 4.36 -9.93
C ASP A 104 37.82 3.96 -10.14
N THR A 105 37.38 2.88 -9.50
CA THR A 105 35.98 2.44 -9.53
C THR A 105 35.01 3.47 -8.98
N MET A 106 35.38 4.15 -7.89
CA MET A 106 34.54 5.19 -7.32
C MET A 106 34.49 6.45 -8.20
N GLU A 107 35.57 6.78 -8.92
CA GLU A 107 35.63 7.95 -9.79
C GLU A 107 34.71 7.79 -11.02
N TRP A 108 34.83 6.70 -11.78
CA TRP A 108 33.96 6.50 -12.94
C TRP A 108 32.52 6.18 -12.54
N LEU A 109 32.29 5.52 -11.39
CA LEU A 109 30.94 5.30 -10.86
C LEU A 109 30.25 6.62 -10.51
N SER A 110 30.98 7.58 -9.93
CA SER A 110 30.44 8.91 -9.64
C SER A 110 29.98 9.63 -10.93
N GLN A 111 30.76 9.52 -12.01
CA GLN A 111 30.42 10.08 -13.31
C GLN A 111 29.22 9.35 -13.94
N MET A 112 29.17 8.03 -13.81
CA MET A 112 28.05 7.22 -14.33
C MET A 112 26.73 7.54 -13.61
N VAL A 113 26.76 7.80 -12.30
CA VAL A 113 25.59 8.15 -11.49
C VAL A 113 24.99 9.51 -11.88
N GLU A 114 25.73 10.40 -12.55
CA GLU A 114 25.19 11.68 -13.04
C GLU A 114 24.13 11.49 -14.13
N SER A 115 24.27 10.46 -14.97
CA SER A 115 23.32 10.19 -16.03
C SER A 115 22.07 9.44 -15.54
N PRO A 116 20.85 9.91 -15.87
CA PRO A 116 19.61 9.26 -15.47
C PRO A 116 19.43 7.87 -16.11
N THR A 117 19.86 7.70 -17.37
CA THR A 117 19.77 6.43 -18.10
C THR A 117 20.54 5.32 -17.39
N TRP A 118 21.75 5.66 -16.92
CA TRP A 118 22.62 4.72 -16.21
C TRP A 118 22.11 4.40 -14.81
N ARG A 119 21.55 5.36 -14.08
CA ARG A 119 20.87 5.09 -12.79
C ARG A 119 19.73 4.10 -12.95
N GLN A 120 18.88 4.26 -13.96
CA GLN A 120 17.81 3.30 -14.27
C GLN A 120 18.36 1.91 -14.59
N THR A 121 19.47 1.81 -15.32
CA THR A 121 20.12 0.51 -15.59
C THR A 121 20.62 -0.14 -14.30
N ILE A 122 21.23 0.63 -13.39
CA ILE A 122 21.66 0.13 -12.07
C ILE A 122 20.46 -0.36 -11.26
N TYR A 123 19.34 0.35 -11.26
CA TYR A 123 18.12 -0.06 -10.56
C TYR A 123 17.54 -1.35 -11.13
N ASN A 124 17.44 -1.47 -12.47
CA ASN A 124 16.95 -2.68 -13.13
C ASN A 124 17.86 -3.89 -12.83
N LEU A 125 19.18 -3.67 -12.83
CA LEU A 125 20.15 -4.71 -12.46
C LEU A 125 20.00 -5.13 -10.99
N ALA A 126 19.73 -4.17 -10.09
CA ALA A 126 19.54 -4.42 -8.66
C ALA A 126 18.21 -5.10 -8.32
N GLN A 127 17.19 -4.93 -9.15
CA GLN A 127 15.89 -5.60 -8.99
C GLN A 127 15.90 -7.06 -9.49
N HIS A 128 16.90 -7.46 -10.30
CA HIS A 128 17.00 -8.83 -10.76
C HIS A 128 17.48 -9.78 -9.63
N PRO A 129 16.73 -10.86 -9.32
CA PRO A 129 17.06 -11.80 -8.24
C PRO A 129 18.44 -12.47 -8.38
N ARG A 130 19.01 -12.48 -9.59
CA ARG A 130 20.34 -13.03 -9.87
C ARG A 130 21.48 -12.18 -9.29
N ASN A 131 21.20 -10.93 -8.93
CA ASN A 131 22.20 -9.92 -8.60
C ASN A 131 22.08 -9.38 -7.16
N GLU A 132 21.24 -9.99 -6.32
CA GLU A 132 20.95 -9.54 -4.95
C GLU A 132 22.21 -9.46 -4.07
N ASP A 133 23.16 -10.39 -4.26
CA ASP A 133 24.42 -10.46 -3.50
C ASP A 133 25.59 -9.73 -4.17
N CYS A 134 25.36 -8.90 -5.19
CA CYS A 134 26.45 -8.25 -5.91
C CYS A 134 27.05 -7.08 -5.10
N PRO A 135 28.32 -7.16 -4.65
CA PRO A 135 28.93 -6.10 -3.84
C PRO A 135 29.02 -4.77 -4.60
N PHE A 136 29.17 -4.81 -5.93
CA PHE A 136 29.21 -3.63 -6.79
C PHE A 136 27.89 -2.86 -6.78
N LEU A 137 26.76 -3.57 -6.88
CA LEU A 137 25.44 -2.95 -6.80
C LEU A 137 25.15 -2.45 -5.38
N SER A 138 25.66 -3.13 -4.35
CA SER A 138 25.55 -2.64 -2.98
C SER A 138 26.37 -1.35 -2.74
N LEU A 139 27.48 -1.16 -3.45
CA LEU A 139 28.35 0.03 -3.35
C LEU A 139 27.81 1.22 -4.17
N SER A 140 27.10 0.94 -5.27
CA SER A 140 26.49 1.99 -6.09
C SER A 140 25.32 2.70 -5.41
N MET A 141 24.53 2.00 -4.58
CA MET A 141 23.40 2.61 -3.86
C MET A 141 23.83 3.75 -2.91
N PRO A 142 24.86 3.60 -2.06
CA PRO A 142 25.42 4.71 -1.27
C PRO A 142 25.87 5.89 -2.13
N CYS A 143 26.52 5.64 -3.29
CA CYS A 143 27.00 6.69 -4.18
C CYS A 143 25.85 7.53 -4.75
N ILE A 144 24.73 6.89 -5.09
CA ILE A 144 23.50 7.57 -5.53
C ILE A 144 22.87 8.33 -4.36
N ALA A 145 22.84 7.72 -3.17
CA ALA A 145 22.23 8.28 -1.97
C ALA A 145 22.97 9.49 -1.36
N VAL A 146 24.16 9.86 -1.87
CA VAL A 146 24.85 11.10 -1.52
C VAL A 146 24.08 12.32 -2.03
N LYS A 147 23.45 12.24 -3.21
CA LYS A 147 22.70 13.34 -3.81
C LYS A 147 21.25 13.32 -3.30
N GLU A 148 20.88 14.32 -2.49
CA GLU A 148 19.55 14.38 -1.86
C GLU A 148 18.39 14.42 -2.87
N SER A 149 18.62 14.99 -4.06
CA SER A 149 17.64 15.03 -5.15
C SER A 149 17.30 13.65 -5.76
N LEU A 150 18.15 12.65 -5.55
CA LEU A 150 18.01 11.30 -6.12
C LEU A 150 17.38 10.29 -5.15
N ILE A 151 17.11 10.70 -3.91
CA ILE A 151 16.52 9.81 -2.89
C ILE A 151 15.15 9.30 -3.34
N GLY A 152 14.37 10.12 -4.05
CA GLY A 152 13.07 9.72 -4.60
C GLY A 152 13.14 8.56 -5.60
N GLU A 153 14.23 8.45 -6.37
CA GLU A 153 14.43 7.31 -7.28
C GLU A 153 14.73 6.01 -6.50
N LEU A 154 15.53 6.12 -5.42
CA LEU A 154 15.93 5.00 -4.56
C LEU A 154 14.77 4.43 -3.71
N VAL A 155 13.71 5.20 -3.49
CA VAL A 155 12.51 4.73 -2.79
C VAL A 155 11.87 3.56 -3.55
N SER A 156 12.05 3.45 -4.86
CA SER A 156 11.50 2.35 -5.67
C SER A 156 12.39 1.09 -5.73
N VAL A 157 13.54 1.09 -5.05
CA VAL A 157 14.59 0.06 -5.19
C VAL A 157 14.76 -0.73 -3.89
N PRO A 158 14.27 -1.99 -3.81
CA PRO A 158 14.33 -2.77 -2.56
C PRO A 158 15.74 -3.02 -2.03
N LEU A 159 16.73 -3.23 -2.91
CA LEU A 159 18.12 -3.47 -2.52
C LEU A 159 18.72 -2.28 -1.75
N ALA A 160 18.26 -1.06 -2.04
CA ALA A 160 18.72 0.14 -1.35
C ALA A 160 18.34 0.15 0.14
N TRP A 161 17.26 -0.52 0.51
CA TRP A 161 16.75 -0.57 1.89
C TRP A 161 17.59 -1.44 2.83
N ASN A 162 18.48 -2.27 2.29
CA ASN A 162 19.38 -3.11 3.10
C ASN A 162 20.45 -2.28 3.83
N THR A 163 20.77 -1.08 3.33
CA THR A 163 21.72 -0.17 3.98
C THR A 163 20.97 0.80 4.88
N LEU A 164 21.21 0.73 6.19
CA LEU A 164 20.52 1.55 7.19
C LEU A 164 20.52 3.06 6.87
N GLY A 165 21.66 3.61 6.44
CA GLY A 165 21.78 5.03 6.12
C GLY A 165 20.89 5.46 4.95
N ILE A 166 20.73 4.59 3.94
CA ILE A 166 19.87 4.86 2.77
C ILE A 166 18.41 4.66 3.16
N PHE A 167 18.10 3.58 3.88
CA PHE A 167 16.76 3.31 4.39
C PHE A 167 16.21 4.50 5.20
N LEU A 168 16.99 5.05 6.14
CA LEU A 168 16.56 6.20 6.94
C LEU A 168 16.31 7.45 6.08
N LYS A 169 17.15 7.71 5.07
CA LYS A 169 16.94 8.82 4.13
C LYS A 169 15.65 8.64 3.30
N CYS A 170 15.41 7.44 2.78
CA CYS A 170 14.17 7.11 2.06
C CYS A 170 12.94 7.23 2.98
N VAL A 171 13.04 6.76 4.22
CA VAL A 171 11.95 6.91 5.21
C VAL A 171 11.66 8.39 5.46
N ILE A 172 12.69 9.23 5.67
CA ILE A 172 12.48 10.68 5.85
C ILE A 172 11.81 11.30 4.62
N TYR A 173 12.29 10.96 3.43
CA TYR A 173 11.77 11.47 2.15
C TYR A 173 10.28 11.13 1.96
N VAL A 174 9.87 9.92 2.32
CA VAL A 174 8.47 9.48 2.18
C VAL A 174 7.59 10.00 3.32
N LEU A 175 8.13 10.04 4.54
CA LEU A 175 7.37 10.36 5.75
C LEU A 175 7.11 11.86 5.90
N GLN A 176 7.99 12.73 5.40
CA GLN A 176 7.78 14.19 5.39
C GLN A 176 6.52 14.61 4.59
N PRO A 177 6.35 14.23 3.31
CA PRO A 177 5.13 14.48 2.55
C PRO A 177 3.89 13.86 3.19
N LEU A 178 3.98 12.64 3.73
CA LEU A 178 2.84 11.97 4.37
C LEU A 178 2.38 12.70 5.65
N LEU A 179 3.33 13.20 6.46
CA LEU A 179 3.01 14.00 7.64
C LEU A 179 2.53 15.41 7.28
N ALA A 180 3.08 16.02 6.22
CA ALA A 180 2.71 17.36 5.75
C ALA A 180 1.34 17.37 5.05
N ALA A 181 1.02 16.31 4.30
CA ALA A 181 -0.30 16.07 3.72
C ALA A 181 -1.36 15.99 4.83
N GLY A 182 -0.97 15.49 6.02
CA GLY A 182 -1.73 15.57 7.26
C GLY A 182 -3.23 15.32 7.05
N ASP A 183 -3.98 16.42 7.06
CA ASP A 183 -5.43 16.47 7.02
C ASP A 183 -6.09 16.04 5.68
N THR A 184 -5.35 15.78 4.61
CA THR A 184 -5.91 15.20 3.36
C THR A 184 -5.86 13.67 3.36
N VAL A 185 -4.94 13.09 4.15
CA VAL A 185 -4.90 11.66 4.51
C VAL A 185 -5.85 11.36 5.69
N LYS A 186 -6.43 12.39 6.33
CA LYS A 186 -7.39 12.31 7.46
C LYS A 186 -8.37 11.16 7.26
N ASN A 187 -8.28 10.12 8.08
CA ASN A 187 -9.34 9.16 8.38
C ASN A 187 -9.97 8.38 7.21
N GLN A 188 -9.77 8.81 5.97
CA GLN A 188 -10.41 8.28 4.76
C GLN A 188 -9.82 6.91 4.48
N THR A 189 -8.50 6.84 4.35
CA THR A 189 -7.77 5.60 4.10
C THR A 189 -7.73 4.71 5.33
N PHE A 190 -7.75 5.26 6.55
CA PHE A 190 -7.77 4.45 7.77
C PHE A 190 -9.08 3.71 7.95
N MET A 191 -10.18 4.43 8.07
CA MET A 191 -11.50 3.84 8.28
C MET A 191 -11.87 3.00 7.07
N TYR A 192 -11.46 3.38 5.86
CA TYR A 192 -11.50 2.49 4.71
C TYR A 192 -10.69 1.21 4.95
N SER A 193 -9.39 1.27 5.24
CA SER A 193 -8.58 0.06 5.45
C SER A 193 -9.16 -0.85 6.54
N VAL A 194 -9.50 -0.31 7.71
CA VAL A 194 -10.02 -1.05 8.87
C VAL A 194 -11.41 -1.60 8.63
N ALA A 195 -12.31 -0.80 8.06
CA ALA A 195 -13.66 -1.26 7.76
C ALA A 195 -13.68 -2.26 6.59
N PHE A 196 -12.59 -2.33 5.80
CA PHE A 196 -12.41 -3.29 4.72
C PHE A 196 -11.50 -4.47 5.05
N LEU A 197 -10.85 -4.48 6.22
CA LEU A 197 -10.10 -5.63 6.74
C LEU A 197 -11.02 -6.85 6.79
N GLN A 198 -10.69 -7.86 5.98
CA GLN A 198 -11.31 -9.19 6.04
C GLN A 198 -10.40 -10.10 6.88
N PRO A 199 -10.86 -10.58 8.04
CA PRO A 199 -10.16 -11.63 8.77
C PRO A 199 -10.11 -12.91 7.93
N LYS A 200 -9.06 -13.72 8.09
CA LYS A 200 -8.97 -15.04 7.44
C LYS A 200 -10.19 -15.90 7.79
N ARG A 201 -11.05 -16.18 6.81
CA ARG A 201 -12.13 -17.17 6.95
C ARG A 201 -11.55 -18.58 6.87
N ASN A 202 -11.74 -19.38 7.92
CA ASN A 202 -11.50 -20.82 7.87
C ASN A 202 -12.55 -21.50 6.99
N ASN A 203 -12.12 -22.11 5.88
CA ASN A 203 -12.94 -22.93 4.98
C ASN A 203 -13.34 -24.27 5.64
N ALA A 204 -14.18 -24.23 6.68
CA ALA A 204 -14.60 -25.42 7.39
C ALA A 204 -16.12 -25.49 7.61
N SER A 205 -16.94 -25.06 6.64
CA SER A 205 -18.37 -25.43 6.61
C SER A 205 -19.02 -25.12 5.25
N CYS A 206 -18.65 -25.87 4.22
CA CYS A 206 -19.48 -26.06 3.03
C CYS A 206 -19.13 -27.41 2.39
N ALA A 207 -19.38 -28.50 3.12
CA ALA A 207 -19.50 -29.81 2.53
C ALA A 207 -20.99 -30.10 2.29
N ASN A 208 -21.28 -30.65 1.12
CA ASN A 208 -22.56 -31.17 0.63
C ASN A 208 -23.35 -30.20 -0.26
N TYR A 209 -22.91 -30.06 -1.52
CA TYR A 209 -23.64 -30.59 -2.68
C TYR A 209 -22.61 -30.83 -3.80
N SER A 210 -22.26 -32.09 -4.02
CA SER A 210 -21.42 -32.55 -5.12
C SER A 210 -22.17 -33.59 -5.94
N SER A 211 -22.24 -33.39 -7.26
CA SER A 211 -22.32 -34.42 -8.32
C SER A 211 -22.70 -33.69 -9.64
N VAL A 212 -22.10 -33.77 -10.83
CA VAL A 212 -21.02 -34.51 -11.55
C VAL A 212 -20.78 -33.62 -12.81
N SER A 213 -19.62 -33.43 -13.46
CA SER A 213 -18.58 -34.36 -13.93
C SER A 213 -17.30 -33.61 -14.28
N HIS A 214 -16.16 -34.21 -13.96
CA HIS A 214 -14.84 -33.84 -14.41
C HIS A 214 -14.62 -34.13 -15.90
N SER A 215 -13.86 -33.26 -16.58
CA SER A 215 -12.74 -33.73 -17.40
C SER A 215 -11.67 -32.64 -17.55
N GLU A 216 -10.46 -33.04 -17.15
CA GLU A 216 -9.13 -32.59 -17.58
C GLU A 216 -8.48 -31.32 -17.00
N LEU A 217 -7.35 -31.58 -16.33
CA LEU A 217 -6.41 -30.68 -15.68
C LEU A 217 -5.63 -29.84 -16.69
N SER A 218 -5.43 -28.55 -16.40
CA SER A 218 -4.11 -28.03 -15.98
C SER A 218 -4.17 -26.54 -15.63
N LEU A 219 -3.71 -26.23 -14.40
CA LEU A 219 -3.19 -24.95 -13.93
C LEU A 219 -4.13 -23.72 -14.00
N ILE A 220 -5.15 -23.70 -13.15
CA ILE A 220 -5.76 -22.46 -12.66
C ILE A 220 -5.88 -22.60 -11.15
N ASN A 221 -5.25 -21.69 -10.39
CA ASN A 221 -5.72 -21.27 -9.06
C ASN A 221 -4.85 -20.14 -8.49
N SER A 222 -5.25 -18.90 -8.76
CA SER A 222 -5.22 -17.79 -7.80
C SER A 222 -6.07 -16.62 -8.32
N GLU A 223 -7.39 -16.76 -8.37
CA GLU A 223 -8.29 -15.62 -8.60
C GLU A 223 -9.53 -15.71 -7.71
N SER A 224 -9.62 -14.82 -6.74
CA SER A 224 -10.83 -14.05 -6.36
C SER A 224 -10.56 -13.19 -5.12
N LEU A 225 -9.71 -12.19 -5.33
CA LEU A 225 -9.77 -10.83 -4.78
C LEU A 225 -9.06 -9.97 -5.83
N PRO A 226 -9.60 -8.80 -6.20
CA PRO A 226 -9.00 -8.01 -7.29
C PRO A 226 -7.58 -7.62 -6.88
N PRO A 227 -6.60 -7.74 -7.79
CA PRO A 227 -5.24 -7.34 -7.50
C PRO A 227 -5.20 -5.83 -7.17
N ILE A 228 -4.30 -5.46 -6.26
CA ILE A 228 -3.90 -4.06 -6.02
C ILE A 228 -3.01 -3.60 -7.19
N ASP A 229 -3.49 -3.83 -8.42
CA ASP A 229 -2.86 -3.42 -9.68
C ASP A 229 -3.77 -2.46 -10.47
N ASP A 230 -5.03 -2.25 -10.09
CA ASP A 230 -5.94 -1.29 -10.75
C ASP A 230 -5.64 0.21 -10.45
N VAL A 231 -4.46 0.48 -9.87
CA VAL A 231 -3.91 1.84 -9.70
C VAL A 231 -2.58 2.05 -10.47
N LYS A 232 -1.91 1.02 -10.99
CA LYS A 232 -0.77 1.19 -11.91
C LYS A 232 -1.22 0.99 -13.36
N GLY A 233 -2.00 1.96 -13.81
CA GLY A 233 -2.46 2.05 -15.20
C GLY A 233 -2.56 3.49 -15.66
N PHE A 234 -1.65 4.37 -15.23
CA PHE A 234 -1.45 5.66 -15.87
C PHE A 234 0.04 6.01 -15.89
N VAL A 235 0.51 6.38 -17.09
CA VAL A 235 1.76 7.07 -17.46
C VAL A 235 2.97 6.20 -17.84
N SER A 236 3.09 5.90 -19.13
CA SER A 236 4.11 6.45 -20.05
C SER A 236 3.66 6.13 -21.49
N ALA A 237 3.92 6.86 -22.58
CA ALA A 237 4.68 8.07 -22.94
C ALA A 237 3.91 8.68 -24.16
N VAL A 238 4.04 9.93 -24.61
CA VAL A 238 5.20 10.57 -25.29
C VAL A 238 4.91 12.09 -25.42
N ASP A 239 5.92 12.91 -25.12
CA ASP A 239 6.37 14.23 -25.65
C ASP A 239 5.46 15.04 -26.63
N ASN A 240 5.43 16.37 -26.72
CA ASN A 240 6.40 17.43 -26.38
C ASN A 240 5.75 18.84 -26.46
N GLU A 241 6.40 19.82 -25.81
CA GLU A 241 6.49 21.26 -26.15
C GLU A 241 5.27 22.21 -26.11
N ASN A 242 5.19 23.04 -25.05
CA ASN A 242 5.45 24.51 -25.11
C ASN A 242 5.12 25.20 -23.77
N GLN A 243 6.15 25.70 -23.09
CA GLN A 243 6.08 26.84 -22.15
C GLN A 243 6.15 28.16 -22.97
N PRO A 244 5.88 29.37 -22.43
CA PRO A 244 5.78 29.76 -21.01
C PRO A 244 4.60 30.68 -20.65
N TYR A 245 4.29 30.86 -19.35
CA TYR A 245 4.24 32.16 -18.66
C TYR A 245 3.88 31.97 -17.18
N SER A 246 4.72 32.57 -16.34
CA SER A 246 4.77 32.46 -14.88
C SER A 246 3.68 33.26 -14.17
N SER A 247 3.13 32.74 -13.06
CA SER A 247 2.82 33.54 -11.85
C SER A 247 2.50 32.64 -10.65
N GLU A 248 3.34 32.78 -9.62
CA GLU A 248 3.03 32.80 -8.18
C GLU A 248 2.16 31.67 -7.57
N GLY A 249 2.85 30.69 -6.95
CA GLY A 249 2.98 30.74 -5.49
C GLY A 249 1.82 30.26 -4.61
N GLU A 250 1.13 29.16 -4.94
CA GLU A 250 0.40 28.37 -3.94
C GLU A 250 0.68 26.86 -4.14
N SER A 251 1.30 26.24 -3.14
CA SER A 251 1.67 24.82 -3.16
C SER A 251 0.44 23.93 -3.02
N HIS A 252 -0.29 23.71 -4.12
CA HIS A 252 -1.24 22.63 -4.25
C HIS A 252 -0.47 21.29 -4.26
N PHE A 253 -0.37 20.62 -3.11
CA PHE A 253 0.04 19.21 -3.05
C PHE A 253 -1.02 18.36 -3.77
N SER A 254 -0.66 17.73 -4.89
CA SER A 254 -1.52 16.81 -5.63
C SER A 254 -1.82 15.55 -4.80
N PHE A 255 -3.10 15.20 -4.67
CA PHE A 255 -3.59 14.01 -3.95
C PHE A 255 -2.92 12.71 -4.42
N ASP A 256 -2.62 12.60 -5.71
CA ASP A 256 -1.96 11.43 -6.30
C ASP A 256 -0.54 11.20 -5.75
N THR A 257 0.19 12.29 -5.48
CA THR A 257 1.56 12.19 -4.94
C THR A 257 1.59 11.63 -3.52
N ALA A 258 0.61 11.96 -2.67
CA ALA A 258 0.55 11.41 -1.31
C ALA A 258 0.20 9.91 -1.30
N GLN A 259 -0.67 9.48 -2.21
CA GLN A 259 -1.05 8.07 -2.35
C GLN A 259 0.13 7.23 -2.87
N ASP A 260 0.87 7.72 -3.86
CA ASP A 260 2.06 7.05 -4.36
C ASP A 260 3.12 6.90 -3.27
N MET A 261 3.36 7.96 -2.49
CA MET A 261 4.29 7.92 -1.35
C MET A 261 3.82 6.93 -0.27
N LEU A 262 2.51 6.79 -0.04
CA LEU A 262 1.96 5.81 0.88
C LEU A 262 2.22 4.37 0.41
N THR A 263 2.09 4.08 -0.88
CA THR A 263 2.37 2.73 -1.39
C THR A 263 3.83 2.35 -1.17
N HIS A 264 4.75 3.25 -1.49
CA HIS A 264 6.17 3.05 -1.25
C HIS A 264 6.52 2.91 0.24
N PHE A 265 5.91 3.71 1.11
CA PHE A 265 6.05 3.58 2.56
C PHE A 265 5.70 2.17 3.05
N LEU A 266 4.55 1.66 2.59
CA LEU A 266 4.03 0.35 2.97
C LEU A 266 4.89 -0.79 2.42
N GLU A 267 5.38 -0.66 1.18
CA GLU A 267 6.32 -1.60 0.56
C GLU A 267 7.64 -1.66 1.33
N MET A 268 8.23 -0.51 1.63
CA MET A 268 9.47 -0.37 2.41
C MET A 268 9.34 -1.01 3.79
N GLY A 269 8.28 -0.65 4.52
CA GLY A 269 8.04 -1.13 5.88
C GLY A 269 7.80 -2.64 5.94
N CYS A 270 7.20 -3.23 4.90
CA CYS A 270 6.93 -4.67 4.84
C CYS A 270 7.98 -5.48 4.07
N HIS A 271 9.11 -4.89 3.70
CA HIS A 271 10.17 -5.59 2.97
C HIS A 271 10.89 -6.62 3.86
N SER A 272 11.43 -6.17 5.00
CA SER A 272 12.19 -6.98 5.95
C SER A 272 11.64 -6.83 7.38
N GLU A 273 11.88 -7.84 8.22
CA GLU A 273 11.46 -7.83 9.63
C GLU A 273 12.14 -6.69 10.42
N HIS A 274 13.44 -6.50 10.19
CA HIS A 274 14.21 -5.45 10.86
C HIS A 274 13.80 -4.04 10.39
N GLY A 275 13.50 -3.88 9.08
CA GLY A 275 12.98 -2.64 8.52
C GLY A 275 11.62 -2.28 9.11
N TYR A 276 10.73 -3.27 9.23
CA TYR A 276 9.43 -3.11 9.89
C TYR A 276 9.58 -2.62 11.34
N LEU A 277 10.41 -3.29 12.14
CA LEU A 277 10.63 -2.94 13.54
C LEU A 277 11.21 -1.53 13.70
N LEU A 278 12.18 -1.17 12.86
CA LEU A 278 12.79 0.16 12.87
C LEU A 278 11.76 1.23 12.53
N LEU A 279 10.96 1.01 11.48
CA LEU A 279 9.93 1.95 11.05
C LEU A 279 8.84 2.11 12.12
N GLN A 280 8.36 1.01 12.69
CA GLN A 280 7.41 1.03 13.82
C GLN A 280 7.96 1.78 15.03
N SER A 281 9.24 1.62 15.35
CA SER A 281 9.89 2.33 16.46
C SER A 281 9.97 3.84 16.20
N ILE A 282 10.30 4.24 14.97
CA ILE A 282 10.32 5.65 14.55
C ILE A 282 8.92 6.25 14.65
N LEU A 283 7.91 5.57 14.11
CA LEU A 283 6.52 6.02 14.16
C LEU A 283 6.01 6.14 15.59
N GLN A 284 6.32 5.20 16.48
CA GLN A 284 5.93 5.25 17.89
C GLN A 284 6.57 6.44 18.61
N CYS A 285 7.84 6.76 18.29
CA CYS A 285 8.50 7.95 18.82
C CYS A 285 7.86 9.24 18.29
N LEU A 286 7.46 9.26 17.02
CA LEU A 286 6.76 10.39 16.42
C LEU A 286 5.36 10.56 17.00
N ALA A 287 4.61 9.47 17.19
CA ALA A 287 3.28 9.46 17.78
C ALA A 287 3.28 10.03 19.22
N ARG A 288 4.35 9.80 19.99
CA ARG A 288 4.52 10.39 21.33
C ARG A 288 4.81 11.89 21.30
N LYS A 289 5.54 12.37 20.28
CA LYS A 289 5.99 13.77 20.18
C LYS A 289 5.00 14.68 19.45
N MET A 290 4.29 14.12 18.47
CA MET A 290 3.33 14.86 17.67
C MET A 290 1.97 14.89 18.35
N LYS A 291 1.32 16.06 18.34
CA LYS A 291 -0.09 16.18 18.76
C LYS A 291 -1.07 15.63 17.70
N SER A 292 -0.57 15.34 16.50
CA SER A 292 -1.38 14.84 15.37
C SER A 292 -1.52 13.31 15.41
N HIS A 293 -2.70 12.82 15.04
CA HIS A 293 -3.01 11.39 14.95
C HIS A 293 -2.44 10.69 13.70
N CYS A 294 -1.81 11.44 12.78
CA CYS A 294 -1.26 10.89 11.53
C CYS A 294 -0.21 9.78 11.78
N ALA A 295 0.63 9.92 12.80
CA ALA A 295 1.63 8.91 13.12
C ALA A 295 0.99 7.58 13.59
N HIS A 296 -0.02 7.65 14.46
CA HIS A 296 -0.81 6.48 14.86
C HIS A 296 -1.53 5.85 13.66
N HIS A 297 -2.02 6.66 12.74
CA HIS A 297 -2.65 6.17 11.53
C HIS A 297 -1.67 5.37 10.65
N LEU A 298 -0.45 5.87 10.43
CA LEU A 298 0.57 5.16 9.65
C LEU A 298 1.00 3.84 10.30
N ILE A 299 1.07 3.79 11.64
CA ILE A 299 1.33 2.55 12.40
C ILE A 299 0.31 1.48 12.02
N TRP A 300 -0.98 1.84 12.09
CA TRP A 300 -2.05 0.90 11.83
C TRP A 300 -2.16 0.49 10.36
N LEU A 301 -1.89 1.40 9.41
CA LEU A 301 -1.82 1.04 7.99
C LEU A 301 -0.70 0.04 7.70
N LEU A 302 0.45 0.23 8.35
CA LEU A 302 1.59 -0.67 8.21
C LEU A 302 1.28 -2.05 8.81
N GLU A 303 0.55 -2.12 9.93
CA GLU A 303 0.06 -3.37 10.51
C GLU A 303 -0.96 -4.09 9.62
N ALA A 304 -1.91 -3.33 9.06
CA ALA A 304 -2.91 -3.86 8.13
C ALA A 304 -2.25 -4.44 6.88
N GLU A 305 -1.27 -3.74 6.31
CA GLU A 305 -0.53 -4.20 5.13
C GLU A 305 0.32 -5.44 5.44
N ALA A 306 1.02 -5.47 6.57
CA ALA A 306 1.81 -6.64 6.98
C ALA A 306 0.92 -7.89 7.13
N SER A 307 -0.27 -7.70 7.71
CA SER A 307 -1.29 -8.73 7.87
C SER A 307 -1.83 -9.20 6.52
N ARG A 308 -2.08 -8.29 5.57
CA ARG A 308 -2.49 -8.60 4.19
C ARG A 308 -1.45 -9.45 3.46
N ARG A 309 -0.16 -9.20 3.69
CA ARG A 309 0.95 -10.01 3.16
C ARG A 309 1.16 -11.34 3.91
N GLY A 310 0.34 -11.64 4.92
CA GLY A 310 0.44 -12.86 5.72
C GLY A 310 1.66 -12.91 6.66
N ARG A 311 2.27 -11.77 6.98
CA ARG A 311 3.41 -11.70 7.92
C ARG A 311 2.90 -11.54 9.34
N ASP A 312 3.40 -12.37 10.25
CA ASP A 312 3.04 -12.28 11.68
C ASP A 312 3.81 -11.14 12.37
N VAL A 313 3.11 -10.02 12.57
CA VAL A 313 3.60 -8.84 13.30
C VAL A 313 3.03 -8.71 14.71
N SER A 314 2.20 -9.67 15.14
CA SER A 314 1.44 -9.63 16.41
C SER A 314 2.33 -9.35 17.62
N ARG A 315 3.53 -9.95 17.66
CA ARG A 315 4.52 -9.75 18.75
C ARG A 315 4.97 -8.30 18.91
N TYR A 316 5.09 -7.55 17.82
CA TYR A 316 5.57 -6.17 17.85
C TYR A 316 4.45 -5.23 18.22
N THR A 317 3.28 -5.45 17.62
CA THR A 317 2.06 -4.70 17.89
C THR A 317 1.69 -4.75 19.37
N THR A 318 1.63 -5.94 19.98
CA THR A 318 1.28 -6.06 21.41
C THR A 318 2.34 -5.44 22.33
N TYR A 319 3.63 -5.60 21.98
CA TYR A 319 4.72 -5.03 22.77
C TYR A 319 4.74 -3.49 22.76
N LEU A 320 4.44 -2.87 21.61
CA LEU A 320 4.46 -1.41 21.45
C LEU A 320 3.26 -0.70 22.10
N CYS A 321 2.24 -1.44 22.55
CA CYS A 321 1.06 -0.90 23.25
C CYS A 321 1.30 -0.49 24.70
N GLY A 322 2.49 -0.72 25.26
CA GLY A 322 2.79 -0.39 26.65
C GLY A 322 2.18 -1.37 27.67
N ALA A 323 1.67 -2.52 27.24
CA ALA A 323 1.06 -3.54 28.09
C ALA A 323 2.09 -4.52 28.73
N ARG A 324 3.35 -4.08 28.89
CA ARG A 324 4.48 -4.95 29.33
C ARG A 324 4.22 -5.63 30.67
N ASP A 325 3.50 -4.96 31.56
CA ASP A 325 3.20 -5.45 32.92
C ASP A 325 2.06 -6.50 32.95
N TYR A 326 1.43 -6.78 31.80
CA TYR A 326 0.30 -7.70 31.66
C TYR A 326 0.60 -8.80 30.62
N PRO A 327 1.51 -9.75 30.93
CA PRO A 327 1.94 -10.78 29.97
C PRO A 327 0.79 -11.67 29.48
N ASP A 328 -0.11 -12.08 30.37
CA ASP A 328 -1.22 -12.98 30.02
C ASP A 328 -2.18 -12.33 29.01
N SER A 329 -2.51 -11.05 29.20
CA SER A 329 -3.34 -10.29 28.26
C SER A 329 -2.63 -10.05 26.92
N MET A 330 -1.31 -9.85 26.92
CA MET A 330 -0.53 -9.72 25.68
C MET A 330 -0.50 -11.04 24.90
N ASP A 331 -0.34 -12.17 25.57
CA ASP A 331 -0.32 -13.49 24.95
C ASP A 331 -1.70 -13.85 24.37
N ALA A 332 -2.79 -13.57 25.11
CA ALA A 332 -4.15 -13.73 24.62
C ALA A 332 -4.42 -12.89 23.36
N MET A 333 -4.02 -11.61 23.37
CA MET A 333 -4.16 -10.73 22.19
C MET A 333 -3.29 -11.21 21.03
N ARG A 334 -2.06 -11.67 21.29
CA ARG A 334 -1.15 -12.19 20.27
C ARG A 334 -1.75 -13.40 19.55
N ILE A 335 -2.36 -14.33 20.30
CA ILE A 335 -3.03 -15.51 19.74
C ILE A 335 -4.16 -15.07 18.79
N ILE A 336 -5.02 -14.14 19.22
CA ILE A 336 -6.13 -13.62 18.41
C ILE A 336 -5.62 -12.92 17.14
N LEU A 337 -4.60 -12.07 17.25
CA LEU A 337 -4.05 -11.33 16.11
C LEU A 337 -3.33 -12.24 15.10
N LYS A 338 -2.64 -13.28 15.58
CA LYS A 338 -1.92 -14.23 14.74
C LYS A 338 -2.87 -15.12 13.95
N GLU A 339 -3.89 -15.67 14.61
CA GLU A 339 -4.87 -16.55 13.97
C GLU A 339 -5.94 -15.75 13.19
N GLN A 340 -6.09 -14.46 13.49
CA GLN A 340 -7.15 -13.58 12.96
C GLN A 340 -8.55 -14.16 13.18
N ASP A 341 -8.77 -14.73 14.37
CA ASP A 341 -10.04 -15.32 14.78
C ASP A 341 -10.28 -15.10 16.29
N LEU A 342 -11.55 -15.02 16.69
CA LEU A 342 -11.95 -14.81 18.09
C LEU A 342 -11.96 -16.14 18.83
N ILE A 343 -10.82 -16.47 19.44
CA ILE A 343 -10.69 -17.70 20.24
C ILE A 343 -11.35 -17.49 21.62
N PRO A 344 -12.39 -18.28 21.98
CA PRO A 344 -13.18 -18.05 23.20
C PRO A 344 -12.35 -17.96 24.49
N ASP A 345 -11.35 -18.84 24.66
CA ASP A 345 -10.50 -18.86 25.85
C ASP A 345 -9.67 -17.58 25.99
N ALA A 346 -9.08 -17.12 24.88
CA ALA A 346 -8.29 -15.89 24.85
C ALA A 346 -9.18 -14.65 25.09
N VAL A 347 -10.40 -14.65 24.54
CA VAL A 347 -11.36 -13.57 24.76
C VAL A 347 -11.83 -13.51 26.21
N LEU A 348 -12.08 -14.66 26.84
CA LEU A 348 -12.45 -14.76 28.24
C LEU A 348 -11.34 -14.22 29.15
N GLN A 349 -10.08 -14.60 28.91
CA GLN A 349 -8.93 -14.08 29.63
C GLN A 349 -8.82 -12.55 29.53
N LEU A 350 -9.06 -11.98 28.34
CA LEU A 350 -9.09 -10.54 28.16
C LEU A 350 -10.26 -9.92 28.95
N GLU A 351 -11.46 -10.47 28.86
CA GLU A 351 -12.62 -9.94 29.57
C GLU A 351 -12.42 -9.90 31.09
N GLU A 352 -11.89 -10.97 31.68
CA GLU A 352 -11.56 -11.04 33.10
C GLU A 352 -10.51 -9.99 33.50
N ALA A 353 -9.44 -9.85 32.69
CA ALA A 353 -8.39 -8.86 32.93
C ALA A 353 -8.94 -7.42 32.88
N TYR A 354 -9.83 -7.11 31.95
CA TYR A 354 -10.43 -5.78 31.82
C TYR A 354 -11.52 -5.51 32.85
N LYS A 355 -12.22 -6.53 33.38
CA LYS A 355 -13.16 -6.39 34.50
C LYS A 355 -12.47 -6.17 35.85
N GLY A 356 -11.21 -6.59 35.99
CA GLY A 356 -10.44 -6.43 37.22
C GLY A 356 -10.20 -4.98 37.65
N ASP A 357 -9.66 -4.84 38.86
CA ASP A 357 -9.36 -3.54 39.50
C ASP A 357 -8.20 -2.79 38.81
N ALA A 358 -7.27 -3.54 38.19
CA ALA A 358 -6.13 -3.01 37.45
C ALA A 358 -6.18 -3.51 35.99
N PRO A 359 -7.00 -2.89 35.12
CA PRO A 359 -7.13 -3.32 33.74
C PRO A 359 -5.87 -2.97 32.91
N PRO A 360 -5.52 -3.77 31.89
CA PRO A 360 -4.45 -3.42 30.96
C PRO A 360 -4.70 -2.11 30.20
N PRO A 361 -3.69 -1.55 29.50
CA PRO A 361 -3.86 -0.36 28.67
C PRO A 361 -4.86 -0.60 27.53
N VAL A 362 -5.82 0.32 27.35
CA VAL A 362 -6.88 0.26 26.33
C VAL A 362 -6.30 0.23 24.91
N ALA A 363 -5.08 0.73 24.72
CA ALA A 363 -4.34 0.62 23.46
C ALA A 363 -4.21 -0.84 22.98
N LEU A 364 -4.16 -1.81 23.90
CA LEU A 364 -4.12 -3.23 23.57
C LEU A 364 -5.45 -3.71 22.95
N LEU A 365 -6.61 -3.16 23.37
CA LEU A 365 -7.90 -3.49 22.74
C LEU A 365 -8.17 -2.69 21.47
N ARG A 366 -7.56 -1.50 21.31
CA ARG A 366 -7.74 -0.63 20.14
C ARG A 366 -6.97 -1.10 18.90
N GLN A 367 -6.67 -2.38 18.83
CA GLN A 367 -6.03 -2.99 17.67
C GLN A 367 -7.03 -3.10 16.52
N PRO A 368 -6.72 -2.56 15.31
CA PRO A 368 -7.70 -2.47 14.23
C PRO A 368 -8.30 -3.82 13.82
N ILE A 369 -7.45 -4.86 13.76
CA ILE A 369 -7.86 -6.24 13.42
C ILE A 369 -8.80 -6.80 14.47
N PHE A 370 -8.52 -6.56 15.76
CA PHE A 370 -9.35 -7.04 16.86
C PHE A 370 -10.72 -6.34 16.89
N ILE A 371 -10.76 -5.02 16.68
CA ILE A 371 -12.01 -4.26 16.56
C ILE A 371 -12.83 -4.73 15.36
N ALA A 372 -12.18 -4.99 14.22
CA ALA A 372 -12.82 -5.53 13.02
C ALA A 372 -13.46 -6.90 13.29
N LEU A 373 -12.72 -7.80 13.95
CA LEU A 373 -13.19 -9.13 14.35
C LEU A 373 -14.41 -9.07 15.26
N LEU A 374 -14.36 -8.25 16.32
CA LEU A 374 -15.50 -8.06 17.23
C LEU A 374 -16.71 -7.49 16.51
N ALA A 375 -16.52 -6.47 15.67
CA ALA A 375 -17.62 -5.85 14.91
C ALA A 375 -18.25 -6.85 13.93
N ASP A 376 -17.45 -7.65 13.21
CA ASP A 376 -17.96 -8.69 12.32
C ASP A 376 -18.73 -9.76 13.10
N ALA A 377 -18.16 -10.25 14.20
CA ALA A 377 -18.82 -11.24 15.04
C ALA A 377 -20.11 -10.71 15.64
N LEU A 378 -20.20 -9.43 16.01
CA LEU A 378 -21.41 -8.85 16.61
C LEU A 378 -22.50 -8.53 15.58
N PHE A 379 -22.14 -7.97 14.42
CA PHE A 379 -23.12 -7.37 13.49
C PHE A 379 -23.25 -8.10 12.16
N ALA A 380 -22.15 -8.63 11.61
CA ALA A 380 -22.10 -9.09 10.22
C ALA A 380 -22.13 -10.62 10.06
N SER A 381 -21.68 -11.38 11.07
CA SER A 381 -21.67 -12.84 11.02
C SER A 381 -23.09 -13.42 11.12
N SER A 382 -23.36 -14.43 10.30
CA SER A 382 -24.57 -15.26 10.35
C SER A 382 -24.51 -16.32 11.46
N ASP A 383 -23.34 -16.51 12.07
CA ASP A 383 -23.12 -17.57 13.06
C ASP A 383 -23.90 -17.29 14.34
N ARG A 384 -24.51 -18.36 14.87
CA ARG A 384 -25.24 -18.30 16.14
C ARG A 384 -24.23 -18.31 17.29
N LEU A 385 -23.98 -17.15 17.88
CA LEU A 385 -23.21 -17.04 19.11
C LEU A 385 -24.07 -17.42 20.31
N LEU A 386 -23.43 -18.00 21.33
CA LEU A 386 -24.04 -18.16 22.64
C LEU A 386 -24.28 -16.78 23.28
N THR A 387 -25.32 -16.66 24.10
CA THR A 387 -25.67 -15.39 24.77
C THR A 387 -24.51 -14.86 25.62
N GLU A 388 -23.79 -15.74 26.31
CA GLU A 388 -22.61 -15.38 27.11
C GLU A 388 -21.50 -14.80 26.24
N GLN A 389 -21.17 -15.44 25.11
CA GLN A 389 -20.15 -14.95 24.17
C GLN A 389 -20.55 -13.61 23.55
N LEU A 390 -21.84 -13.43 23.24
CA LEU A 390 -22.36 -12.18 22.70
C LEU A 390 -22.16 -11.03 23.69
N GLU A 391 -22.43 -11.27 24.97
CA GLU A 391 -22.22 -10.28 26.02
C GLU A 391 -20.74 -9.95 26.25
N GLN A 392 -19.86 -10.96 26.21
CA GLN A 392 -18.41 -10.79 26.33
C GLN A 392 -17.86 -9.92 25.20
N TYR A 393 -18.25 -10.22 23.95
CA TYR A 393 -17.78 -9.49 22.77
C TYR A 393 -18.31 -8.05 22.79
N ALA A 394 -19.58 -7.87 23.14
CA ALA A 394 -20.18 -6.54 23.28
C ALA A 394 -19.51 -5.71 24.39
N TYR A 395 -19.13 -6.34 25.50
CA TYR A 395 -18.40 -5.67 26.58
C TYR A 395 -17.03 -5.17 26.11
N LEU A 396 -16.20 -6.04 25.53
CA LEU A 396 -14.86 -5.66 25.06
C LEU A 396 -14.91 -4.61 23.94
N TYR A 397 -15.86 -4.75 23.02
CA TYR A 397 -16.07 -3.79 21.93
C TYR A 397 -16.47 -2.40 22.46
N SER A 398 -17.40 -2.36 23.42
CA SER A 398 -17.85 -1.11 24.05
C SER A 398 -16.76 -0.48 24.91
N TYR A 399 -16.00 -1.31 25.65
CA TYR A 399 -14.86 -0.86 26.45
C TYR A 399 -13.81 -0.17 25.56
N ALA A 400 -13.42 -0.80 24.46
CA ALA A 400 -12.41 -0.25 23.55
C ALA A 400 -12.83 1.10 22.93
N ALA A 401 -14.13 1.26 22.66
CA ALA A 401 -14.69 2.44 22.02
C ALA A 401 -14.84 3.64 22.97
N VAL A 402 -15.19 3.39 24.24
CA VAL A 402 -15.69 4.43 25.15
C VAL A 402 -14.70 4.78 26.26
N VAL A 403 -13.86 3.84 26.69
CA VAL A 403 -12.97 4.09 27.83
C VAL A 403 -11.89 5.12 27.48
N VAL A 404 -11.81 6.17 28.29
CA VAL A 404 -10.77 7.20 28.17
C VAL A 404 -9.76 7.00 29.29
N GLU A 405 -8.48 6.97 28.91
CA GLU A 405 -7.34 6.92 29.82
C GLU A 405 -6.61 8.25 29.78
N GLU A 406 -6.32 8.79 30.95
CA GLU A 406 -5.39 9.90 31.08
C GLU A 406 -4.01 9.34 31.42
N ILE A 407 -3.04 9.56 30.53
CA ILE A 407 -1.67 9.09 30.69
C ILE A 407 -0.77 10.30 30.90
N GLU A 408 0.09 10.24 31.90
CA GLU A 408 1.10 11.29 32.13
C GLU A 408 2.17 11.25 31.03
N HIS A 409 2.33 12.34 30.28
CA HIS A 409 3.25 12.41 29.13
C HIS A 409 4.74 12.20 29.47
N THR A 410 5.14 12.38 30.72
CA THR A 410 6.54 12.30 31.16
C THR A 410 6.91 10.96 31.78
N THR A 411 5.97 10.31 32.49
CA THR A 411 6.21 9.04 33.20
C THR A 411 5.53 7.84 32.55
N GLU A 412 4.69 8.08 31.53
CA GLU A 412 3.84 7.08 30.87
C GLU A 412 2.93 6.31 31.84
N ARG A 413 2.71 6.85 33.05
CA ARG A 413 1.83 6.25 34.04
C ARG A 413 0.39 6.69 33.82
N ARG A 414 -0.52 5.73 33.96
CA ARG A 414 -1.96 5.96 33.91
C ARG A 414 -2.39 6.71 35.17
N ILE A 415 -2.99 7.88 34.99
CA ILE A 415 -3.50 8.75 36.05
C ILE A 415 -4.94 8.36 36.38
N SER A 416 -5.77 8.16 35.37
CA SER A 416 -7.20 7.85 35.54
C SER A 416 -7.72 6.95 34.42
N CYS A 417 -8.82 6.24 34.71
CA CYS A 417 -9.55 5.40 33.77
C CYS A 417 -11.05 5.62 33.96
N ILE A 418 -11.70 6.23 32.96
CA ILE A 418 -13.14 6.52 33.00
C ILE A 418 -13.91 5.38 32.33
N ARG A 419 -14.79 4.72 33.08
CA ARG A 419 -15.55 3.53 32.64
C ARG A 419 -17.08 3.72 32.67
N THR A 420 -17.55 4.92 32.96
CA THR A 420 -18.97 5.21 33.29
C THR A 420 -19.96 4.93 32.16
N GLU A 421 -19.53 5.10 30.91
CA GLU A 421 -20.38 4.98 29.72
C GLU A 421 -20.34 3.57 29.09
N VAL A 422 -19.52 2.65 29.61
CA VAL A 422 -19.32 1.32 29.00
C VAL A 422 -20.58 0.47 29.02
N ASP A 423 -21.35 0.51 30.11
CA ASP A 423 -22.58 -0.29 30.24
C ASP A 423 -23.71 0.23 29.35
N GLU A 424 -23.78 1.55 29.17
CA GLU A 424 -24.73 2.17 28.24
C GLU A 424 -24.39 1.81 26.79
N ALA A 425 -23.11 1.95 26.40
CA ALA A 425 -22.66 1.54 25.08
C ALA A 425 -22.86 0.04 24.83
N LYS A 426 -22.61 -0.82 25.82
CA LYS A 426 -22.89 -2.28 25.75
C LYS A 426 -24.37 -2.53 25.44
N ARG A 427 -25.28 -1.82 26.11
CA ARG A 427 -26.73 -1.96 25.90
C ARG A 427 -27.13 -1.57 24.46
N GLU A 428 -26.65 -0.44 23.96
CA GLU A 428 -26.95 0.00 22.58
C GLU A 428 -26.35 -0.95 21.53
N VAL A 429 -25.13 -1.46 21.76
CA VAL A 429 -24.47 -2.45 20.88
C VAL A 429 -25.27 -3.76 20.82
N LEU A 430 -25.72 -4.27 21.96
CA LEU A 430 -26.51 -5.51 22.01
C LEU A 430 -27.87 -5.36 21.31
N GLU A 431 -28.56 -4.22 21.49
CA GLU A 431 -29.85 -3.99 20.82
C GLU A 431 -29.68 -3.85 19.31
N ALA A 432 -28.67 -3.10 18.85
CA ALA A 432 -28.38 -2.99 17.42
C ALA A 432 -27.93 -4.33 16.81
N SER A 433 -27.08 -5.10 17.52
CA SER A 433 -26.66 -6.45 17.10
C SER A 433 -27.86 -7.39 16.94
N ARG A 434 -28.82 -7.35 17.87
CA ARG A 434 -30.06 -8.14 17.80
C ARG A 434 -30.85 -7.82 16.53
N ILE A 435 -31.01 -6.54 16.19
CA ILE A 435 -31.71 -6.09 14.97
C ILE A 435 -30.95 -6.55 13.71
N CYS A 436 -29.65 -6.28 13.61
CA CYS A 436 -28.82 -6.66 12.46
C CYS A 436 -28.84 -8.16 12.20
N ARG A 437 -28.69 -8.99 13.25
CA ARG A 437 -28.74 -10.46 13.14
C ARG A 437 -30.11 -10.97 12.70
N GLN A 438 -31.18 -10.34 13.18
CA GLN A 438 -32.54 -10.67 12.76
C GLN A 438 -32.75 -10.34 11.27
N TRP A 439 -32.20 -9.22 10.79
CA TRP A 439 -32.26 -8.83 9.39
C TRP A 439 -31.39 -9.72 8.50
N ASN A 440 -30.23 -10.17 9.00
CA ASN A 440 -29.34 -11.07 8.27
C ASN A 440 -30.00 -12.43 7.98
N ASN A 441 -30.62 -13.02 9.02
CA ASN A 441 -31.25 -14.35 8.95
C ASN A 441 -32.59 -14.41 8.18
N MET A 442 -33.09 -13.29 7.67
CA MET A 442 -34.37 -13.24 6.95
C MET A 442 -34.17 -13.04 5.45
N SER A 443 -35.02 -13.68 4.64
CA SER A 443 -35.03 -13.61 3.18
C SER A 443 -36.43 -13.27 2.65
N GLY A 444 -36.50 -12.61 1.49
CA GLY A 444 -37.77 -12.29 0.80
C GLY A 444 -38.55 -11.09 1.35
N SER A 445 -39.82 -10.95 0.92
CA SER A 445 -40.68 -9.78 1.19
C SER A 445 -41.01 -9.53 2.68
N GLY A 446 -40.78 -10.51 3.54
CA GLY A 446 -40.89 -10.36 4.99
C GLY A 446 -39.81 -9.45 5.60
N ILE A 447 -38.71 -9.19 4.88
CA ILE A 447 -37.66 -8.24 5.27
C ILE A 447 -38.23 -6.83 5.37
N SER A 448 -38.85 -6.31 4.30
CA SER A 448 -39.24 -4.90 4.25
C SER A 448 -40.16 -4.51 5.40
N LEU A 449 -41.21 -5.28 5.68
CA LEU A 449 -42.18 -4.96 6.73
C LEU A 449 -41.57 -4.97 8.14
N ARG A 450 -40.75 -5.97 8.47
CA ARG A 450 -40.09 -6.01 9.80
C ARG A 450 -38.95 -5.03 9.91
N ALA A 451 -38.20 -4.83 8.82
CA ALA A 451 -37.12 -3.84 8.77
C ALA A 451 -37.68 -2.45 9.03
N PHE A 452 -38.77 -2.03 8.36
CA PHE A 452 -39.41 -0.74 8.63
C PHE A 452 -39.94 -0.59 10.06
N ARG A 453 -40.40 -1.70 10.69
CA ARG A 453 -40.83 -1.68 12.09
C ARG A 453 -39.66 -1.47 13.05
N ASP A 454 -38.54 -2.16 12.83
CA ASP A 454 -37.38 -2.15 13.72
C ASP A 454 -36.43 -0.96 13.40
N LEU A 455 -36.61 -0.30 12.25
CA LEU A 455 -35.77 0.81 11.75
C LEU A 455 -35.67 1.99 12.73
N PRO A 456 -36.74 2.54 13.33
CA PRO A 456 -36.61 3.67 14.24
C PRO A 456 -35.72 3.37 15.46
N SER A 457 -35.80 2.15 15.98
CA SER A 457 -34.95 1.70 17.09
C SER A 457 -33.49 1.63 16.67
N LEU A 458 -33.21 1.12 15.46
CA LEU A 458 -31.85 1.05 14.91
C LEU A 458 -31.26 2.45 14.69
N LEU A 459 -32.03 3.36 14.08
CA LEU A 459 -31.58 4.74 13.83
C LEU A 459 -31.21 5.47 15.12
N ARG A 460 -31.97 5.27 16.20
CA ARG A 460 -31.62 5.80 17.53
C ARG A 460 -30.26 5.26 18.03
N CYS A 461 -30.01 3.97 17.84
CA CYS A 461 -28.74 3.35 18.27
C CYS A 461 -27.54 3.85 17.47
N LEU A 462 -27.73 4.32 16.22
CA LEU A 462 -26.66 4.81 15.35
C LEU A 462 -25.94 6.06 15.89
N SER A 463 -26.58 6.81 16.80
CA SER A 463 -25.94 7.93 17.52
C SER A 463 -24.71 7.48 18.33
N CYS A 464 -24.65 6.20 18.69
CA CYS A 464 -23.49 5.61 19.36
C CYS A 464 -22.42 5.21 18.31
N ARG A 465 -21.25 5.85 18.35
CA ARG A 465 -20.14 5.62 17.39
C ARG A 465 -19.75 4.15 17.17
N PRO A 466 -19.56 3.30 18.22
CA PRO A 466 -19.26 1.88 18.00
C PRO A 466 -20.38 1.15 17.25
N VAL A 467 -21.64 1.55 17.45
CA VAL A 467 -22.78 0.98 16.71
C VAL A 467 -22.72 1.42 15.24
N SER A 468 -22.42 2.69 14.94
CA SER A 468 -22.33 3.16 13.54
C SER A 468 -21.28 2.37 12.74
N LEU A 469 -20.11 2.10 13.31
CA LEU A 469 -19.07 1.28 12.66
C LEU A 469 -19.52 -0.17 12.45
N GLY A 470 -20.14 -0.79 13.46
CA GLY A 470 -20.65 -2.15 13.38
C GLY A 470 -21.75 -2.31 12.33
N VAL A 471 -22.70 -1.35 12.30
CA VAL A 471 -23.79 -1.32 11.33
C VAL A 471 -23.27 -1.06 9.91
N PHE A 472 -22.24 -0.22 9.73
CA PHE A 472 -21.59 -0.06 8.42
C PHE A 472 -21.05 -1.40 7.89
N ARG A 473 -20.34 -2.18 8.72
CA ARG A 473 -19.83 -3.50 8.33
C ARG A 473 -20.97 -4.47 7.98
N PHE A 474 -22.04 -4.47 8.78
CA PHE A 474 -23.25 -5.25 8.49
C PHE A 474 -23.87 -4.90 7.14
N VAL A 475 -24.11 -3.61 6.88
CA VAL A 475 -24.68 -3.13 5.61
C VAL A 475 -23.80 -3.56 4.44
N ARG A 476 -22.47 -3.43 4.58
CA ARG A 476 -21.54 -3.88 3.55
C ARG A 476 -21.71 -5.37 3.24
N VAL A 477 -21.77 -6.24 4.26
CA VAL A 477 -22.00 -7.68 4.04
C VAL A 477 -23.37 -7.96 3.41
N VAL A 478 -24.42 -7.26 3.84
CA VAL A 478 -25.77 -7.45 3.29
C VAL A 478 -25.85 -7.08 1.82
N PHE A 479 -25.26 -5.96 1.41
CA PHE A 479 -25.28 -5.53 0.01
C PHE A 479 -24.52 -6.47 -0.94
N HIS A 480 -23.49 -7.15 -0.45
CA HIS A 480 -22.78 -8.17 -1.23
C HIS A 480 -23.54 -9.50 -1.25
N THR A 481 -24.10 -9.93 -0.11
CA THR A 481 -24.74 -11.25 0.02
C THR A 481 -26.15 -11.30 -0.55
N LYS A 482 -26.92 -10.21 -0.42
CA LYS A 482 -28.33 -10.12 -0.87
C LYS A 482 -28.51 -9.32 -2.16
N ARG A 483 -27.44 -9.15 -2.94
CA ARG A 483 -27.47 -8.33 -4.16
C ARG A 483 -28.55 -8.75 -5.15
N VAL A 484 -28.69 -10.05 -5.38
CA VAL A 484 -29.72 -10.60 -6.28
C VAL A 484 -31.13 -10.30 -5.78
N ASP A 485 -31.38 -10.40 -4.46
CA ASP A 485 -32.67 -10.07 -3.85
C ASP A 485 -33.01 -8.58 -4.05
N PHE A 486 -32.01 -7.71 -3.93
CA PHE A 486 -32.16 -6.28 -4.16
C PHE A 486 -32.46 -5.96 -5.61
N GLU A 487 -31.71 -6.55 -6.55
CA GLU A 487 -31.93 -6.38 -7.99
C GLU A 487 -33.29 -6.92 -8.45
N LEU A 488 -33.82 -7.97 -7.82
CA LEU A 488 -35.17 -8.48 -8.09
C LEU A 488 -36.29 -7.66 -7.44
N ASN A 489 -36.05 -7.06 -6.27
CA ASN A 489 -37.05 -6.28 -5.56
C ASN A 489 -36.44 -5.08 -4.80
N MET A 490 -36.50 -3.91 -5.43
CA MET A 490 -36.00 -2.65 -4.87
C MET A 490 -36.61 -2.26 -3.52
N ASP A 491 -37.84 -2.70 -3.20
CA ASP A 491 -38.47 -2.40 -1.91
C ASP A 491 -37.78 -3.09 -0.73
N THR A 492 -37.01 -4.15 -1.00
CA THR A 492 -36.20 -4.83 0.03
C THR A 492 -34.91 -4.09 0.34
N MET A 493 -34.42 -3.26 -0.58
CA MET A 493 -33.19 -2.47 -0.45
C MET A 493 -33.43 -1.16 0.34
N LYS A 494 -34.60 -0.53 0.16
CA LYS A 494 -34.97 0.76 0.79
C LYS A 494 -34.62 0.91 2.28
N PRO A 495 -34.95 -0.02 3.19
CA PRO A 495 -34.60 0.15 4.61
C PRO A 495 -33.09 0.21 4.84
N TYR A 496 -32.28 -0.50 4.05
CA TYR A 496 -30.83 -0.45 4.15
C TYR A 496 -30.26 0.85 3.58
N CYS A 497 -30.84 1.40 2.51
CA CYS A 497 -30.49 2.72 2.00
C CYS A 497 -30.71 3.83 3.04
N ILE A 498 -31.82 3.76 3.79
CA ILE A 498 -32.09 4.73 4.87
C ILE A 498 -31.01 4.64 5.95
N VAL A 499 -30.60 3.42 6.33
CA VAL A 499 -29.50 3.23 7.29
C VAL A 499 -28.18 3.80 6.74
N VAL A 500 -27.88 3.63 5.45
CA VAL A 500 -26.69 4.23 4.82
C VAL A 500 -26.72 5.76 4.89
N ASN A 501 -27.86 6.37 4.61
CA ASN A 501 -28.03 7.82 4.67
C ASN A 501 -27.83 8.34 6.09
N GLU A 502 -28.44 7.68 7.09
CA GLU A 502 -28.25 8.05 8.50
C GLU A 502 -26.80 7.90 8.95
N LEU A 503 -26.09 6.84 8.51
CA LEU A 503 -24.66 6.66 8.81
C LEU A 503 -23.81 7.82 8.29
N ALA A 504 -24.14 8.36 7.11
CA ALA A 504 -23.46 9.50 6.51
C ALA A 504 -23.72 10.82 7.26
N GLU A 505 -24.93 10.97 7.82
CA GLU A 505 -25.33 12.13 8.62
C GLU A 505 -24.69 12.12 10.01
N VAL A 506 -24.79 10.98 10.72
CA VAL A 506 -24.34 10.86 12.11
C VAL A 506 -22.82 10.82 12.23
N ASN A 507 -22.12 10.20 11.26
CA ASN A 507 -20.68 9.96 11.37
C ASN A 507 -19.90 10.43 10.14
N GLU A 508 -19.29 11.61 10.27
CA GLU A 508 -18.42 12.19 9.24
C GLU A 508 -17.23 11.31 8.87
N TYR A 509 -16.69 10.54 9.81
CA TYR A 509 -15.52 9.69 9.57
C TYR A 509 -15.84 8.44 8.72
N LEU A 510 -17.11 8.06 8.60
CA LEU A 510 -17.53 6.94 7.75
C LEU A 510 -17.78 7.34 6.30
N ARG A 511 -17.95 8.64 5.99
CA ARG A 511 -18.25 9.12 4.63
C ARG A 511 -17.28 8.62 3.56
N PRO A 512 -15.94 8.57 3.79
CA PRO A 512 -15.01 8.04 2.80
C PRO A 512 -15.13 6.52 2.61
N ALA A 513 -15.36 5.77 3.69
CA ALA A 513 -15.59 4.33 3.63
C ALA A 513 -16.91 3.99 2.91
N LEU A 514 -17.95 4.80 3.14
CA LEU A 514 -19.23 4.75 2.43
C LEU A 514 -19.07 5.06 0.93
N LEU A 515 -18.34 6.11 0.57
CA LEU A 515 -18.04 6.45 -0.83
C LEU A 515 -17.33 5.29 -1.54
N ALA A 516 -16.30 4.72 -0.92
CA ALA A 516 -15.56 3.62 -1.51
C ALA A 516 -16.43 2.35 -1.66
N PHE A 517 -17.24 2.05 -0.65
CA PHE A 517 -18.21 0.95 -0.68
C PHE A 517 -19.25 1.11 -1.81
N ILE A 518 -19.87 2.29 -1.93
CA ILE A 518 -20.86 2.56 -2.98
C ILE A 518 -20.20 2.52 -4.36
N THR A 519 -18.97 3.01 -4.47
CA THR A 519 -18.17 2.97 -5.71
C THR A 519 -17.87 1.53 -6.15
N GLU A 520 -17.49 0.65 -5.22
CA GLU A 520 -17.28 -0.78 -5.46
C GLU A 520 -18.55 -1.46 -6.01
N LEU A 521 -19.72 -1.15 -5.42
CA LEU A 521 -21.00 -1.67 -5.87
C LEU A 521 -21.43 -1.12 -7.24
N LEU A 522 -21.15 0.16 -7.52
CA LEU A 522 -21.50 0.81 -8.78
C LEU A 522 -20.67 0.26 -9.96
N ALA A 523 -19.40 -0.04 -9.71
CA ALA A 523 -18.46 -0.57 -10.70
C ALA A 523 -18.66 -2.07 -10.98
N SER A 524 -19.39 -2.80 -10.13
CA SER A 524 -19.64 -4.22 -10.28
C SER A 524 -20.99 -4.51 -10.95
N SER A 525 -21.10 -5.66 -11.60
CA SER A 525 -22.32 -6.15 -12.27
C SER A 525 -22.58 -7.61 -11.90
N VAL A 526 -23.85 -8.05 -11.94
CA VAL A 526 -24.22 -9.45 -11.71
C VAL A 526 -24.45 -10.11 -13.06
N GLU A 527 -23.76 -11.23 -13.30
CA GLU A 527 -23.98 -12.03 -14.51
C GLU A 527 -25.38 -12.69 -14.48
N GLY A 528 -26.13 -12.55 -15.56
CA GLY A 528 -27.45 -13.19 -15.72
C GLY A 528 -28.65 -12.39 -15.20
N MET A 529 -28.45 -11.19 -14.64
CA MET A 529 -29.55 -10.29 -14.27
C MET A 529 -29.95 -9.37 -15.42
N GLU A 530 -31.23 -9.03 -15.51
CA GLU A 530 -31.77 -8.15 -16.57
C GLU A 530 -31.19 -6.74 -16.49
N ASP A 531 -30.75 -6.20 -17.64
CA ASP A 531 -30.11 -4.88 -17.75
C ASP A 531 -30.94 -3.75 -17.11
N LEU A 532 -32.28 -3.79 -17.23
CA LEU A 532 -33.16 -2.80 -16.63
C LEU A 532 -33.11 -2.85 -15.10
N SER A 533 -33.14 -4.05 -14.52
CA SER A 533 -33.08 -4.25 -13.06
C SER A 533 -31.73 -3.80 -12.49
N GLN A 534 -30.64 -4.09 -13.21
CA GLN A 534 -29.30 -3.59 -12.84
C GLN A 534 -29.21 -2.07 -12.93
N LEU A 535 -29.83 -1.46 -13.94
CA LEU A 535 -29.85 0.00 -14.10
C LEU A 535 -30.61 0.66 -12.94
N GLU A 536 -31.76 0.13 -12.53
CA GLU A 536 -32.54 0.64 -11.40
C GLU A 536 -31.79 0.51 -10.07
N TYR A 537 -31.12 -0.62 -9.84
CA TYR A 537 -30.24 -0.80 -8.68
C TYR A 537 -29.12 0.24 -8.65
N LYS A 538 -28.45 0.47 -9.78
CA LYS A 538 -27.39 1.49 -9.89
C LYS A 538 -27.92 2.91 -9.67
N ARG A 539 -29.15 3.23 -10.09
CA ARG A 539 -29.80 4.52 -9.79
C ARG A 539 -30.02 4.70 -8.28
N MET A 540 -30.45 3.65 -7.57
CA MET A 540 -30.57 3.70 -6.11
C MET A 540 -29.22 3.96 -5.43
N LEU A 541 -28.13 3.36 -5.92
CA LEU A 541 -26.77 3.64 -5.43
C LEU A 541 -26.33 5.08 -5.72
N VAL A 542 -26.67 5.64 -6.88
CA VAL A 542 -26.44 7.05 -7.20
C VAL A 542 -27.16 7.97 -6.21
N GLY A 543 -28.40 7.62 -5.81
CA GLY A 543 -29.11 8.36 -4.76
C GLY A 543 -28.32 8.44 -3.44
N LEU A 544 -27.62 7.37 -3.05
CA LEU A 544 -26.74 7.36 -1.87
C LEU A 544 -25.51 8.28 -2.06
N LEU A 545 -24.95 8.37 -3.27
CA LEU A 545 -23.85 9.29 -3.58
C LEU A 545 -24.30 10.76 -3.51
N VAL A 546 -25.50 11.06 -3.99
CA VAL A 546 -26.10 12.39 -3.89
C VAL A 546 -26.35 12.77 -2.43
N HIS A 547 -26.78 11.82 -1.60
CA HIS A 547 -26.89 12.05 -0.14
C HIS A 547 -25.53 12.28 0.54
N LEU A 548 -24.48 11.58 0.13
CA LEU A 548 -23.12 11.89 0.62
C LEU A 548 -22.66 13.30 0.24
N LEU A 549 -23.11 13.79 -0.93
CA LEU A 549 -22.85 15.15 -1.39
C LEU A 549 -23.59 16.17 -0.51
N SER A 550 -24.87 15.95 -0.19
CA SER A 550 -25.63 16.82 0.74
C SER A 550 -25.05 16.81 2.15
N CYS A 551 -24.43 15.71 2.59
CA CYS A 551 -23.71 15.61 3.86
C CYS A 551 -22.34 16.34 3.87
N GLY A 552 -21.94 17.01 2.78
CA GLY A 552 -20.71 17.81 2.71
C GLY A 552 -19.48 17.08 2.14
N HIS A 553 -19.60 15.83 1.67
CA HIS A 553 -18.49 15.08 1.06
C HIS A 553 -18.40 15.30 -0.47
N VAL A 554 -18.52 16.56 -0.92
CA VAL A 554 -18.76 16.93 -2.33
C VAL A 554 -17.59 16.58 -3.25
N LEU A 555 -16.39 17.08 -2.95
CA LEU A 555 -15.24 16.99 -3.84
C LEU A 555 -14.79 15.54 -4.12
N PRO A 556 -14.67 14.64 -3.12
CA PRO A 556 -14.29 13.25 -3.37
C PRO A 556 -15.34 12.47 -4.17
N VAL A 557 -16.64 12.75 -3.98
CA VAL A 557 -17.73 12.12 -4.73
C VAL A 557 -17.64 12.52 -6.21
N ILE A 558 -17.51 13.81 -6.51
CA ILE A 558 -17.40 14.31 -7.89
C ILE A 558 -16.15 13.76 -8.58
N ASN A 559 -14.99 13.81 -7.91
CA ASN A 559 -13.75 13.27 -8.47
C ASN A 559 -13.84 11.76 -8.73
N THR A 560 -14.55 11.02 -7.88
CA THR A 560 -14.74 9.59 -8.07
C THR A 560 -15.69 9.30 -9.23
N MET A 561 -16.82 9.99 -9.34
CA MET A 561 -17.73 9.86 -10.48
C MET A 561 -17.06 10.25 -11.81
N HIS A 562 -16.26 11.32 -11.81
CA HIS A 562 -15.49 11.73 -12.97
C HIS A 562 -14.47 10.65 -13.40
N ARG A 563 -13.72 10.08 -12.44
CA ARG A 563 -12.78 8.98 -12.72
C ARG A 563 -13.48 7.72 -13.24
N LEU A 564 -14.63 7.36 -12.69
CA LEU A 564 -15.43 6.22 -13.14
C LEU A 564 -15.91 6.40 -14.59
N PHE A 565 -16.30 7.63 -14.95
CA PHE A 565 -16.70 7.98 -16.31
C PHE A 565 -15.52 7.92 -17.29
N LEU A 566 -14.38 8.52 -16.94
CA LEU A 566 -13.17 8.48 -17.78
C LEU A 566 -12.66 7.06 -18.04
N ARG A 567 -12.81 6.16 -17.05
CA ARG A 567 -12.39 4.75 -17.17
C ARG A 567 -13.45 3.84 -17.82
N ASN A 568 -14.56 4.38 -18.34
CA ASN A 568 -15.68 3.62 -18.92
C ASN A 568 -16.23 2.51 -17.99
N ARG A 569 -16.17 2.71 -16.67
CA ARG A 569 -16.70 1.74 -15.68
C ARG A 569 -18.19 1.93 -15.39
N VAL A 570 -18.78 3.05 -15.83
CA VAL A 570 -20.17 3.42 -15.57
C VAL A 570 -20.82 3.97 -16.85
N ASP A 571 -22.07 3.61 -17.09
CA ASP A 571 -22.84 4.03 -18.26
C ASP A 571 -23.14 5.54 -18.25
N VAL A 572 -23.21 6.12 -19.46
CA VAL A 572 -23.56 7.53 -19.67
C VAL A 572 -24.93 7.87 -19.06
N SER A 573 -25.87 6.92 -19.05
CA SER A 573 -27.21 7.09 -18.47
C SER A 573 -27.17 7.30 -16.95
N ILE A 574 -26.28 6.59 -16.25
CA ILE A 574 -26.08 6.69 -14.80
C ILE A 574 -25.39 8.01 -14.45
N VAL A 575 -24.37 8.41 -15.21
CA VAL A 575 -23.70 9.70 -15.02
C VAL A 575 -24.67 10.86 -15.25
N ARG A 576 -25.51 10.78 -16.29
CA ARG A 576 -26.55 11.78 -16.54
C ARG A 576 -27.53 11.87 -15.36
N HIS A 577 -27.98 10.73 -14.84
CA HIS A 577 -28.88 10.70 -13.69
C HIS A 577 -28.23 11.35 -12.45
N PHE A 578 -26.96 11.06 -12.18
CA PHE A 578 -26.20 11.71 -11.10
C PHE A 578 -26.15 13.23 -11.25
N VAL A 579 -25.87 13.75 -12.46
CA VAL A 579 -25.84 15.20 -12.73
C VAL A 579 -27.22 15.84 -12.55
N THR A 580 -28.29 15.17 -12.98
CA THR A 580 -29.66 15.66 -12.80
C THR A 580 -30.02 15.76 -11.32
N GLU A 581 -29.85 14.68 -10.55
CA GLU A 581 -30.17 14.66 -9.11
C GLU A 581 -29.30 15.64 -8.31
N MET A 582 -28.02 15.79 -8.67
CA MET A 582 -27.13 16.78 -8.07
C MET A 582 -27.63 18.21 -8.33
N SER A 583 -28.04 18.51 -9.57
CA SER A 583 -28.55 19.84 -9.94
C SER A 583 -29.84 20.17 -9.18
N ASP A 584 -30.75 19.20 -9.09
CA ASP A 584 -31.99 19.36 -8.35
C ASP A 584 -31.72 19.58 -6.85
N CYS A 585 -30.82 18.79 -6.25
CA CYS A 585 -30.44 18.92 -4.84
C CYS A 585 -29.83 20.30 -4.50
N LEU A 586 -28.98 20.84 -5.39
CA LEU A 586 -28.39 22.17 -5.21
C LEU A 586 -29.43 23.28 -5.33
N LEU A 587 -30.37 23.17 -6.27
CA LEU A 587 -31.46 24.14 -6.44
C LEU A 587 -32.39 24.20 -5.22
N TYR A 588 -32.65 23.06 -4.56
CA TYR A 588 -33.45 23.03 -3.33
C TYR A 588 -32.76 23.67 -2.12
N HIS A 589 -31.43 23.80 -2.12
CA HIS A 589 -30.68 24.45 -1.03
C HIS A 589 -30.56 25.98 -1.19
N GLU A 590 -30.86 26.53 -2.37
CA GLU A 590 -30.86 27.98 -2.64
C GLU A 590 -32.22 28.67 -2.37
N THR A 591 -33.29 27.90 -2.16
CA THR A 591 -34.62 28.38 -1.75
C THR A 591 -34.88 28.18 -0.27
#